data_AF-A0A8D0C287-F1
#
_entry.id   AF-A0A8D0C287-F1
#
_cell.length_a   1.000
_cell.length_b   1.000
_cell.length_c   1.000
_cell.angle_alpha   90.00
_cell.angle_beta   90.00
_cell.angle_gamma   90.00
#
_symmetry.space_group_name_H-M   'P 1'
#
loop_
_entity.id
_entity.type
_entity.pdbx_description
1 polymer ?
#
loop_
_entity_poly.entity_id
_entity_poly.type
_entity_poly.pdbx_seq_one_letter_code
_entity_poly.pdbx_strand_id
1 'polypeptide(L)'
;MIKCLPEEVQTSLRSGVAIGSLTQCVEELVLNSIDAKATCVAIRVDLETVKVQAVDNGSGMGKEDLDKVGNRYFTSKCYSVEDLENLKFYGFRGEALASIATMQLNNSCNCS
;
A
#
# COMPACT_ATOMS: atom_id res chain seq x y z
N MET A 1 3.46 14.32 2.70
CA MET A 1 4.77 14.14 2.07
C MET A 1 5.26 12.74 2.34
N ILE A 2 5.38 11.94 1.28
CA ILE A 2 5.89 10.57 1.32
C ILE A 2 7.43 10.60 1.36
N LYS A 3 8.03 9.78 2.23
CA LYS A 3 9.49 9.64 2.35
C LYS A 3 9.91 8.18 2.44
N CYS A 4 11.16 7.91 2.06
CA CYS A 4 11.78 6.61 2.26
C CYS A 4 12.03 6.36 3.76
N LEU A 5 11.73 5.16 4.22
CA LEU A 5 11.98 4.74 5.60
C LEU A 5 13.49 4.52 5.86
N PRO A 6 13.98 4.80 7.08
CA PRO A 6 15.33 4.42 7.50
C PRO A 6 15.55 2.89 7.41
N GLU A 7 16.78 2.46 7.15
CA GLU A 7 17.15 1.06 6.92
C GLU A 7 16.79 0.12 8.10
N GLU A 8 16.89 0.64 9.33
CA GLU A 8 16.48 -0.06 10.55
C GLU A 8 14.98 -0.39 10.55
N VAL A 9 14.14 0.58 10.15
CA VAL A 9 12.68 0.41 10.02
C VAL A 9 12.33 -0.55 8.88
N GLN A 10 13.05 -0.46 7.75
CA GLN A 10 12.86 -1.40 6.63
C GLN A 10 13.14 -2.85 7.04
N THR A 11 14.18 -3.07 7.86
CA THR A 11 14.56 -4.41 8.32
C THR A 11 13.49 -5.00 9.23
N SER A 12 12.89 -4.19 10.11
CA SER A 12 11.76 -4.60 10.94
C SER A 12 10.51 -4.91 10.10
N LEU A 13 10.23 -4.14 9.04
CA LEU A 13 9.09 -4.38 8.15
C LEU A 13 9.25 -5.64 7.29
N ARG A 14 10.45 -5.91 6.77
CA ARG A 14 10.78 -7.11 5.97
C ARG A 14 10.45 -8.43 6.66
N SER A 15 10.37 -8.44 8.00
CA SER A 15 10.00 -9.62 8.78
C SER A 15 8.50 -9.90 8.80
N GLY A 16 7.65 -8.97 8.33
CA GLY A 16 6.19 -9.06 8.41
C GLY A 16 5.51 -9.19 7.06
N VAL A 17 4.97 -10.39 6.80
CA VAL A 17 3.93 -10.77 5.84
C VAL A 17 3.94 -10.00 4.51
N ALA A 18 4.51 -10.61 3.47
CA ALA A 18 4.27 -10.21 2.10
C ALA A 18 2.77 -10.31 1.79
N ILE A 19 2.19 -9.27 1.19
CA ILE A 19 0.83 -9.35 0.65
C ILE A 19 0.81 -10.46 -0.40
N GLY A 20 0.04 -11.51 -0.14
CA GLY A 20 0.00 -12.73 -0.96
C GLY A 20 -1.36 -13.00 -1.58
N SER A 21 -2.38 -12.18 -1.29
CA SER A 21 -3.77 -12.42 -1.75
C SER A 21 -4.49 -11.14 -2.15
N LEU A 22 -5.48 -11.27 -3.06
CA LEU A 22 -6.37 -10.16 -3.42
C LEU A 22 -7.10 -9.57 -2.21
N THR A 23 -7.48 -10.41 -1.24
CA THR A 23 -8.14 -9.97 -0.01
C THR A 23 -7.27 -8.99 0.77
N GLN A 24 -5.98 -9.32 0.95
CA GLN A 24 -5.02 -8.43 1.61
C GLN A 24 -4.78 -7.15 0.79
N CYS A 25 -4.77 -7.23 -0.54
CA CYS A 25 -4.68 -6.03 -1.38
C CYS A 25 -5.87 -5.09 -1.16
N VAL A 26 -7.09 -5.62 -1.12
CA VAL A 26 -8.31 -4.84 -0.89
C VAL A 26 -8.31 -4.26 0.52
N GLU A 27 -7.95 -5.05 1.54
CA GLU A 27 -7.84 -4.61 2.92
C GLU A 27 -6.91 -3.40 3.04
N GLU A 28 -5.69 -3.49 2.50
CA GLU A 28 -4.72 -2.39 2.55
C GLU A 28 -5.18 -1.14 1.79
N LEU A 29 -5.87 -1.29 0.67
CA LEU A 29 -6.45 -0.14 -0.05
C LEU A 29 -7.52 0.56 0.80
N VAL A 30 -8.39 -0.20 1.46
CA VAL A 30 -9.42 0.34 2.35
C VAL A 30 -8.81 1.01 3.57
N LEU A 31 -7.81 0.38 4.21
CA LEU A 31 -7.10 0.98 5.35
C LEU A 31 -6.39 2.28 4.96
N ASN A 32 -5.82 2.34 3.76
CA ASN A 32 -5.24 3.58 3.24
C ASN A 32 -6.27 4.69 3.06
N SER A 33 -7.46 4.38 2.56
CA SER A 33 -8.56 5.34 2.45
C SER A 33 -9.06 5.82 3.81
N ILE A 34 -9.14 4.93 4.82
CA ILE A 34 -9.50 5.29 6.20
C ILE A 34 -8.49 6.26 6.80
N ASP A 35 -7.19 5.99 6.63
CA ASP A 35 -6.13 6.89 7.11
C ASP A 35 -6.18 8.25 6.41
N ALA A 36 -6.64 8.30 5.15
CA ALA A 36 -6.91 9.53 4.41
C ALA A 36 -8.23 10.23 4.83
N LYS A 37 -8.90 9.73 5.88
CA LYS A 37 -10.18 10.23 6.41
C LYS A 37 -11.31 10.21 5.39
N ALA A 38 -11.29 9.24 4.46
CA ALA A 38 -12.39 9.05 3.52
C ALA A 38 -13.68 8.70 4.27
N THR A 39 -14.81 9.24 3.81
CA THR A 39 -16.14 8.89 4.30
C THR A 39 -16.86 7.93 3.35
N CYS A 40 -16.35 7.76 2.14
CA CYS A 40 -16.86 6.87 1.12
C CYS A 40 -15.67 6.22 0.39
N VAL A 41 -15.74 4.89 0.26
CA VAL A 41 -14.75 4.10 -0.47
C VAL A 41 -15.51 3.12 -1.35
N ALA A 42 -15.22 3.13 -2.65
CA ALA A 42 -15.78 2.21 -3.62
C ALA A 42 -14.68 1.26 -4.10
N ILE A 43 -14.91 -0.05 -3.91
CA ILE A 43 -14.03 -1.11 -4.38
C ILE A 43 -14.65 -1.79 -5.60
N ARG A 44 -13.87 -1.97 -6.64
CA ARG A 44 -14.21 -2.76 -7.82
C ARG A 44 -13.17 -3.84 -8.00
N VAL A 45 -13.64 -5.08 -8.13
CA VAL A 45 -12.79 -6.24 -8.40
C VAL A 45 -13.24 -6.84 -9.71
N ASP A 46 -12.32 -6.91 -10.66
CA ASP A 46 -12.47 -7.66 -11.89
C ASP A 46 -11.66 -8.95 -11.73
N LEU A 47 -12.39 -10.08 -11.66
CA LEU A 47 -11.80 -11.39 -11.46
C LEU A 47 -11.24 -11.99 -12.75
N GLU A 48 -11.68 -11.52 -13.93
CA GLU A 48 -11.18 -11.98 -15.23
C GLU A 48 -9.79 -11.40 -15.50
N THR A 49 -9.62 -10.10 -15.21
CA THR A 49 -8.34 -9.41 -15.41
C THR A 49 -7.50 -9.32 -14.15
N VAL A 50 -7.99 -9.89 -13.03
CA VAL A 50 -7.35 -9.85 -11.71
C VAL A 50 -7.01 -8.41 -11.30
N LYS A 51 -7.92 -7.48 -11.59
CA LYS A 51 -7.75 -6.05 -11.35
C LYS A 51 -8.55 -5.61 -10.15
N VAL A 52 -7.90 -4.88 -9.25
CA VAL A 52 -8.55 -4.22 -8.11
C VAL A 52 -8.45 -2.71 -8.30
N GLN A 53 -9.57 -2.02 -8.12
CA GLN A 53 -9.64 -0.57 -8.11
C GLN A 53 -10.32 -0.11 -6.82
N ALA A 54 -9.65 0.80 -6.10
CA ALA A 54 -10.22 1.55 -4.99
C ALA A 54 -10.38 3.02 -5.39
N VAL A 55 -11.54 3.59 -5.10
CA VAL A 55 -11.83 5.02 -5.28
C VAL A 55 -12.37 5.54 -3.97
N ASP A 56 -11.72 6.54 -3.39
CA ASP A 56 -12.15 7.17 -2.16
C ASP A 56 -12.26 8.69 -2.31
N ASN A 57 -12.92 9.30 -1.33
CA ASN A 57 -13.06 10.76 -1.21
C ASN A 57 -12.22 11.33 -0.06
N GLY A 58 -11.11 10.67 0.29
CA GLY A 58 -10.20 11.12 1.33
C GLY A 58 -9.42 12.38 0.94
N SER A 59 -8.44 12.72 1.78
CA SER A 59 -7.57 13.89 1.57
C SER A 59 -6.71 13.84 0.31
N GLY A 60 -6.64 12.68 -0.36
CA GLY A 60 -5.81 12.46 -1.53
C GLY A 60 -4.31 12.55 -1.23
N MET A 61 -3.52 12.71 -2.28
CA MET A 61 -2.07 12.85 -2.22
C MET A 61 -1.62 14.05 -3.07
N GLY A 62 -0.56 14.72 -2.63
CA GLY A 62 0.06 15.81 -3.37
C GLY A 62 0.72 15.32 -4.66
N LYS A 63 0.83 16.20 -5.67
CA LYS A 63 1.40 15.83 -6.97
C LYS A 63 2.87 15.41 -6.86
N GLU A 64 3.63 16.00 -5.94
CA GLU A 64 5.03 15.61 -5.66
C GLU A 64 5.21 14.23 -5.00
N ASP A 65 4.11 13.65 -4.50
CA ASP A 65 4.13 12.32 -3.87
C ASP A 65 3.80 11.21 -4.88
N LEU A 66 3.19 11.53 -6.04
CA LEU A 66 2.78 10.54 -7.05
C LEU A 66 3.94 9.67 -7.57
N ASP A 67 5.12 10.27 -7.80
CA ASP A 67 6.29 9.54 -8.30
C ASP A 67 6.90 8.61 -7.23
N LYS A 68 6.52 8.81 -5.96
CA LYS A 68 7.01 8.04 -4.80
C LYS A 68 6.05 6.94 -4.41
N VAL A 69 4.76 7.10 -4.68
CA VAL A 69 3.70 6.13 -4.41
C VAL A 69 3.99 4.82 -5.15
N GLY A 70 3.94 3.70 -4.43
CA GLY A 70 4.19 2.37 -5.00
C GLY A 70 5.65 1.91 -4.96
N ASN A 71 6.59 2.75 -4.53
CA ASN A 71 7.94 2.31 -4.20
C ASN A 71 7.96 1.62 -2.83
N ARG A 72 8.70 0.52 -2.70
CA ARG A 72 8.85 -0.18 -1.40
C ARG A 72 9.45 0.77 -0.36
N TYR A 73 8.91 0.73 0.84
CA TYR A 73 9.37 1.50 2.00
C TYR A 73 9.17 3.02 1.88
N PHE A 74 8.31 3.47 0.97
CA PHE A 74 7.89 4.86 0.90
C PHE A 74 6.51 5.00 1.53
N THR A 75 6.40 5.80 2.59
CA THR A 75 5.14 6.07 3.30
C THR A 75 5.09 7.50 3.82
N SER A 76 3.88 7.99 4.08
CA SER A 76 3.64 9.29 4.73
C SER A 76 3.32 9.17 6.23
N LYS A 77 3.26 7.94 6.78
CA LYS A 77 2.53 7.63 8.04
C LYS A 77 3.39 7.17 9.23
N CYS A 78 4.46 6.40 9.01
CA CYS A 78 5.37 5.94 10.05
C CYS A 78 6.80 6.24 9.63
N TYR A 79 7.68 6.68 10.53
CA TYR A 79 9.08 7.00 10.19
C TYR A 79 10.08 6.47 11.20
N SER A 80 9.64 5.99 12.37
CA SER A 80 10.49 5.43 13.43
C SER A 80 10.02 4.03 13.86
N VAL A 81 10.87 3.32 14.62
CA VAL A 81 10.51 2.03 15.24
C VAL A 81 9.42 2.21 16.31
N GLU A 82 9.47 3.31 17.09
CA GLU A 82 8.42 3.64 18.08
C GLU A 82 7.05 3.89 17.43
N ASP A 83 7.01 4.42 16.20
CA ASP A 83 5.76 4.58 15.44
C ASP A 83 5.15 3.22 15.03
N LEU A 84 5.97 2.17 14.89
CA LEU A 84 5.52 0.80 14.63
C LEU A 84 4.94 0.13 15.89
N GLU A 85 5.41 0.54 17.06
CA GLU A 85 4.93 0.05 18.36
C GLU A 85 3.65 0.78 18.82
N ASN A 86 3.47 2.05 18.40
CA ASN A 86 2.28 2.87 18.69
C ASN A 86 1.53 3.25 17.40
N LEU A 87 0.95 2.25 16.73
CA LEU A 87 0.28 2.42 15.44
C LEU A 87 -0.89 3.41 15.52
N LYS A 88 -0.67 4.63 15.01
CA LYS A 88 -1.69 5.66 14.82
C LYS A 88 -2.46 5.53 13.50
N PHE A 89 -1.94 4.70 12.60
CA PHE A 89 -2.43 4.52 11.23
C PHE A 89 -2.56 3.03 10.94
N TYR A 90 -3.58 2.68 10.16
CA TYR A 90 -3.88 1.29 9.86
C TYR A 90 -3.05 0.76 8.69
N GLY A 91 -2.79 1.58 7.66
CA GLY A 91 -1.94 1.23 6.53
C GLY A 91 -0.56 1.85 6.68
N PHE A 92 0.48 1.10 7.05
CA PHE A 92 1.77 1.69 7.44
C PHE A 92 2.98 1.14 6.67
N ARG A 93 2.87 -0.02 6.02
CA ARG A 93 4.05 -0.76 5.57
C ARG A 93 4.74 -0.18 4.34
N GLY A 94 4.05 0.63 3.51
CA GLY A 94 4.61 1.09 2.22
C GLY A 94 4.94 -0.07 1.26
N GLU A 95 4.49 -1.28 1.57
CA GLU A 95 4.71 -2.49 0.77
C GLU A 95 3.47 -2.85 -0.05
N ALA A 96 2.30 -2.29 0.29
CA ALA A 96 1.06 -2.72 -0.32
C ALA A 96 0.99 -2.43 -1.81
N LEU A 97 1.16 -1.16 -2.18
CA LEU A 97 1.16 -0.74 -3.58
C LEU A 97 2.36 -1.32 -4.35
N ALA A 98 3.52 -1.48 -3.71
CA ALA A 98 4.70 -2.09 -4.32
C ALA A 98 4.51 -3.58 -4.60
N SER A 99 3.84 -4.31 -3.70
CA SER A 99 3.53 -5.74 -3.86
C SER A 99 2.46 -5.95 -4.94
N ILE A 100 1.43 -5.09 -4.99
CA ILE A 100 0.43 -5.09 -6.06
C ILE A 100 1.09 -4.83 -7.43
N ALA A 101 1.96 -3.82 -7.53
CA ALA A 101 2.71 -3.54 -8.76
C ALA A 101 3.58 -4.74 -9.20
N THR A 102 4.18 -5.46 -8.24
CA THR A 102 5.00 -6.65 -8.52
C THR A 102 4.16 -7.84 -8.97
N MET A 103 2.97 -8.07 -8.40
CA MET A 103 2.05 -9.15 -8.83
C MET A 103 1.60 -8.98 -10.28
N GLN A 104 1.37 -7.74 -10.72
CA GLN A 104 0.96 -7.46 -12.09
C GLN A 104 2.06 -7.77 -13.11
N LEU A 105 3.33 -7.64 -12.72
CA LEU A 105 4.48 -8.02 -13.55
C LEU A 105 4.67 -9.55 -13.64
N ASN A 106 4.40 -10.28 -12.55
CA ASN A 106 4.59 -11.73 -12.48
C ASN A 106 3.54 -12.54 -13.28
N ASN A 107 2.38 -11.95 -13.59
CA ASN A 107 1.38 -12.57 -14.46
C ASN A 107 1.71 -12.47 -15.97
N SER A 108 2.88 -11.91 -16.32
CA SER A 108 3.39 -11.93 -17.70
C SER A 108 4.15 -13.22 -18.06
N CYS A 109 4.21 -14.21 -17.15
CA CYS A 109 4.89 -15.47 -17.40
C CYS A 109 3.96 -16.53 -18.03
N ASN A 110 4.17 -16.73 -19.34
CA ASN A 110 3.98 -17.95 -20.14
C ASN A 110 2.61 -18.64 -20.12
N CYS A 111 1.75 -18.21 -21.03
CA CYS A 111 0.93 -19.15 -21.79
C CYS A 111 1.35 -19.07 -23.26
N SER A 112 2.19 -20.01 -23.67
CA SER A 112 2.45 -20.42 -25.04
C SER A 112 2.51 -21.94 -25.06
#